data_AF-A0A928X9Z9-F1
#
_entry.id   AF-A0A928X9Z9-F1
#
_cell.length_a   1.000
_cell.length_b   1.000
_cell.length_c   1.000
_cell.angle_alpha   90.00
_cell.angle_beta   90.00
_cell.angle_gamma   90.00
#
_symmetry.space_group_name_H-M   'P 1'
#
loop_
_entity.id
_entity.type
_entity.pdbx_description
1 polymer ?
#
loop_
_entity_poly.entity_id
_entity_poly.type
_entity_poly.pdbx_seq_one_letter_code
_entity_poly.pdbx_strand_id
1 'polypeptide(L)'
;MGVLVSTPAAAQEPPATAPSLERLAKTAEGLAQWGPWEEQAAWIDRSMTRVWERNGWNDEPDRFALETMRDVAAIPPWRIFERLDFLTSRARERYDLTDAQAANLKQSIMTETATLFARHAPTIVRQINEQTRLRLEAEDDEGLMKEIQGNVARWMQDTEPLHRDAMEAFARVTSAFESGLTPEQKQKFAADRRMIDKLTRHGEQLRAEGLAGRFDPEAWGMSREEFTGWLREISLHGPGNARRGEGAVAAAPPRWLAHVPSTWRYYVEDATQRFSFDAAQIKAADSILAELAERADRHLLAQRKVLDTVDPAARASHEAMKPVLDLFESLKTRLDALKRREQKDDPSSGTPRPRPGGGTP
;
A
#
# COMPACT_ATOMS: atom_id res chain seq x y z
N MET A 1 -18.39 -48.14 45.06
CA MET A 1 -18.18 -46.72 45.37
C MET A 1 -16.96 -46.26 44.56
N GLY A 2 -17.18 -45.61 43.42
CA GLY A 2 -16.12 -45.06 42.57
C GLY A 2 -16.19 -43.54 42.60
N VAL A 3 -15.10 -42.90 43.00
CA VAL A 3 -14.98 -41.44 43.11
C VAL A 3 -14.82 -40.86 41.70
N LEU A 4 -15.77 -40.04 41.27
CA LEU A 4 -15.66 -39.22 40.05
C LEU A 4 -14.68 -38.07 40.33
N VAL A 5 -13.55 -38.09 39.63
CA VAL A 5 -12.59 -36.97 39.61
C VAL A 5 -13.09 -35.96 38.58
N SER A 6 -13.67 -34.85 39.07
CA SER A 6 -14.01 -33.70 38.24
C SER A 6 -12.75 -33.01 37.75
N THR A 7 -12.53 -33.00 36.44
CA THR A 7 -11.49 -32.20 35.80
C THR A 7 -11.86 -30.71 35.92
N PRO A 8 -10.97 -29.83 36.43
CA PRO A 8 -11.26 -28.41 36.52
C PRO A 8 -11.44 -27.80 35.13
N ALA A 9 -12.49 -27.00 34.97
CA ALA A 9 -12.76 -26.25 33.75
C ALA A 9 -11.53 -25.38 33.42
N ALA A 10 -10.95 -25.56 32.24
CA ALA A 10 -9.88 -24.73 31.74
C ALA A 10 -10.34 -23.25 31.78
N ALA A 11 -9.59 -22.42 32.50
CA ALA A 11 -9.82 -20.99 32.55
C ALA A 11 -9.78 -20.47 31.11
N GLN A 12 -10.92 -19.99 30.61
CA GLN A 12 -10.98 -19.30 29.33
C GLN A 12 -10.11 -18.06 29.45
N GLU A 13 -9.04 -17.99 28.65
CA GLU A 13 -8.23 -16.78 28.53
C GLU A 13 -9.19 -15.61 28.18
N PRO A 14 -9.06 -14.46 28.86
CA PRO A 14 -9.90 -13.31 28.56
C PRO A 14 -9.75 -12.96 27.07
N PRO A 15 -10.85 -12.63 26.36
CA PRO A 15 -10.79 -12.34 24.95
C PRO A 15 -9.77 -11.23 24.72
N ALA A 16 -8.80 -11.50 23.82
CA ALA A 16 -7.81 -10.50 23.43
C ALA A 16 -8.56 -9.23 23.01
N THR A 17 -8.35 -8.14 23.74
CA THR A 17 -8.93 -6.84 23.40
C THR A 17 -8.56 -6.52 21.96
N ALA A 18 -9.55 -6.20 21.12
CA ALA A 18 -9.32 -5.82 19.73
C ALA A 18 -8.15 -4.85 19.64
N PRO A 19 -7.21 -5.03 18.68
CA PRO A 19 -6.08 -4.12 18.55
C PRO A 19 -6.60 -2.70 18.43
N SER A 20 -6.08 -1.79 19.25
CA SER A 20 -6.48 -0.39 19.21
C SER A 20 -6.21 0.17 17.80
N LEU A 21 -7.09 1.04 17.32
CA LEU A 21 -6.92 1.78 16.06
C LEU A 21 -5.53 2.45 15.95
N GLU A 22 -4.94 2.80 17.09
CA GLU A 22 -3.58 3.32 17.20
C GLU A 22 -2.50 2.34 16.73
N ARG A 23 -2.60 1.04 17.05
CA ARG A 23 -1.65 0.03 16.55
C ARG A 23 -1.76 -0.14 15.04
N LEU A 24 -2.99 -0.08 14.51
CA LEU A 24 -3.26 -0.09 13.07
C LEU A 24 -2.62 1.11 12.38
N ALA A 25 -2.82 2.31 12.92
CA ALA A 25 -2.22 3.54 12.40
C ALA A 25 -0.68 3.44 12.40
N LYS A 26 -0.08 2.95 13.49
CA LYS A 26 1.37 2.80 13.59
C LYS A 26 1.94 1.75 12.61
N THR A 27 1.23 0.65 12.37
CA THR A 27 1.61 -0.32 11.34
C THR A 27 1.50 0.29 9.94
N ALA A 28 0.42 1.04 9.68
CA ALA A 28 0.24 1.77 8.42
C ALA A 28 1.36 2.79 8.17
N GLU A 29 1.76 3.55 9.19
CA GLU A 29 2.91 4.47 9.14
C GLU A 29 4.22 3.75 8.85
N GLY A 30 4.45 2.58 9.44
CA GLY A 30 5.62 1.75 9.17
C GLY A 30 5.66 1.24 7.73
N LEU A 31 4.51 0.82 7.19
CA LEU A 31 4.40 0.38 5.79
C LEU A 31 4.60 1.53 4.81
N ALA A 32 4.15 2.74 5.16
CA ALA A 32 4.37 3.93 4.34
C ALA A 32 5.85 4.31 4.19
N GLN A 33 6.74 3.76 5.03
CA GLN A 33 8.18 3.98 4.96
C GLN A 33 8.90 3.02 3.99
N TRP A 34 8.18 2.09 3.36
CA TRP A 34 8.77 1.09 2.44
C TRP A 34 9.13 1.66 1.06
N GLY A 35 9.23 2.98 0.92
CA GLY A 35 9.52 3.67 -0.32
C GLY A 35 8.26 4.10 -1.09
N PRO A 36 8.45 4.68 -2.30
CA PRO A 36 7.35 5.13 -3.14
C PRO A 36 6.46 3.94 -3.53
N TRP A 37 5.20 3.98 -3.12
CA TRP A 37 4.25 2.91 -3.43
C TRP A 37 4.01 2.81 -4.94
N GLU A 38 4.10 3.92 -5.66
CA GLU A 38 3.89 4.00 -7.10
C GLU A 38 4.85 3.09 -7.88
N GLU A 39 6.10 2.98 -7.43
CA GLU A 39 7.07 2.05 -8.02
C GLU A 39 6.66 0.60 -7.74
N GLN A 40 6.38 0.27 -6.47
CA GLN A 40 5.92 -1.06 -6.07
C GLN A 40 4.63 -1.47 -6.80
N ALA A 41 3.69 -0.55 -6.97
CA ALA A 41 2.46 -0.77 -7.72
C ALA A 41 2.75 -1.09 -9.19
N ALA A 42 3.70 -0.40 -9.84
CA ALA A 42 4.11 -0.70 -11.20
C ALA A 42 4.76 -2.10 -11.33
N TRP A 43 5.49 -2.56 -10.32
CA TRP A 43 5.98 -3.94 -10.25
C TRP A 43 4.83 -4.94 -10.18
N ILE A 44 3.91 -4.75 -9.22
CA ILE A 44 2.73 -5.61 -9.01
C ILE A 44 1.89 -5.66 -10.30
N ASP A 45 1.71 -4.52 -10.97
CA ASP A 45 0.98 -4.37 -12.23
C ASP A 45 1.55 -5.28 -13.35
N ARG A 46 2.87 -5.25 -13.54
CA ARG A 46 3.56 -6.11 -14.52
C ARG A 46 3.43 -7.58 -14.16
N SER A 47 3.61 -7.92 -12.88
CA SER A 47 3.50 -9.31 -12.43
C SER A 47 2.11 -9.89 -12.63
N MET A 48 1.06 -9.14 -12.26
CA MET A 48 -0.33 -9.56 -12.50
C MET A 48 -0.61 -9.72 -14.00
N THR A 49 -0.15 -8.78 -14.83
CA THR A 49 -0.34 -8.86 -16.29
C THR A 49 0.28 -10.15 -16.87
N ARG A 50 1.51 -10.49 -16.48
CA ARG A 50 2.17 -11.71 -16.95
C ARG A 50 1.50 -12.99 -16.46
N VAL A 51 0.97 -13.00 -15.23
CA VAL A 51 0.19 -14.14 -14.74
C VAL A 51 -1.05 -14.34 -15.60
N TRP A 52 -1.78 -13.26 -15.94
CA TRP A 52 -2.95 -13.34 -16.82
C TRP A 52 -2.59 -13.83 -18.22
N GLU A 53 -1.55 -13.26 -18.83
CA GLU A 53 -1.08 -13.63 -20.17
C GLU A 53 -0.67 -15.10 -20.24
N ARG A 54 0.14 -15.57 -19.27
CA ARG A 54 0.63 -16.95 -19.23
C ARG A 54 -0.51 -17.96 -19.10
N ASN A 55 -1.52 -17.65 -18.31
CA ASN A 55 -2.66 -18.54 -18.10
C ASN A 55 -3.73 -18.41 -19.20
N GLY A 56 -3.55 -17.50 -20.17
CA GLY A 56 -4.53 -17.25 -21.23
C GLY A 56 -5.87 -16.73 -20.69
N TRP A 57 -5.85 -16.04 -19.55
CA TRP A 57 -7.05 -15.45 -18.94
C TRP A 57 -7.44 -14.18 -19.68
N ASN A 58 -8.30 -14.32 -20.68
CA ASN A 58 -8.64 -13.27 -21.61
C ASN A 58 -10.15 -13.15 -21.88
N ASP A 59 -10.99 -13.83 -21.09
CA ASP A 59 -12.43 -13.62 -21.18
C ASP A 59 -12.83 -12.26 -20.55
N GLU A 60 -14.10 -11.88 -20.65
CA GLU A 60 -14.56 -10.59 -20.12
C GLU A 60 -14.46 -10.50 -18.58
N PRO A 61 -14.89 -11.51 -17.80
CA PRO A 61 -14.64 -11.57 -16.37
C PRO A 61 -13.16 -11.51 -15.99
N ASP A 62 -12.29 -12.19 -16.76
CA ASP A 62 -10.84 -12.18 -16.55
C ASP A 62 -10.27 -10.77 -16.66
N ARG A 63 -10.66 -10.02 -17.71
CA ARG A 63 -10.23 -8.63 -17.90
C ARG A 63 -10.75 -7.71 -16.80
N PHE A 64 -12.03 -7.83 -16.45
CA PHE A 64 -12.62 -7.03 -15.37
C PHE A 64 -11.91 -7.28 -14.03
N ALA A 65 -11.58 -8.53 -13.72
CA ALA A 65 -10.83 -8.88 -12.51
C ALA A 65 -9.41 -8.29 -12.54
N LEU A 66 -8.69 -8.41 -13.66
CA LEU A 66 -7.35 -7.83 -13.80
C LEU A 66 -7.36 -6.31 -13.62
N GLU A 67 -8.24 -5.60 -14.34
CA GLU A 67 -8.37 -4.15 -14.25
C GLU A 67 -8.68 -3.72 -12.81
N THR A 68 -9.63 -4.38 -12.16
CA THR A 68 -10.00 -4.09 -10.77
C THR A 68 -8.84 -4.34 -9.81
N MET A 69 -8.10 -5.44 -9.96
CA MET A 69 -6.94 -5.73 -9.12
C MET A 69 -5.79 -4.73 -9.34
N ARG A 70 -5.53 -4.32 -10.59
CA ARG A 70 -4.52 -3.31 -10.94
C ARG A 70 -4.85 -1.95 -10.31
N ASP A 71 -6.08 -1.48 -10.47
CA ASP A 71 -6.48 -0.19 -9.92
C ASP A 71 -6.51 -0.21 -8.38
N VAL A 72 -6.94 -1.30 -7.74
CA VAL A 72 -6.83 -1.47 -6.28
C VAL A 72 -5.37 -1.51 -5.83
N ALA A 73 -4.48 -2.18 -6.56
CA ALA A 73 -3.05 -2.25 -6.26
C ALA A 73 -2.36 -0.89 -6.40
N ALA A 74 -2.84 -0.01 -7.28
CA ALA A 74 -2.32 1.35 -7.42
C ALA A 74 -2.56 2.22 -6.16
N ILE A 75 -3.55 1.89 -5.34
CA ILE A 75 -3.83 2.58 -4.07
C ILE A 75 -2.97 1.95 -2.97
N PRO A 76 -2.14 2.69 -2.21
CA PRO A 76 -1.31 2.13 -1.15
C PRO A 76 -2.07 1.27 -0.12
N PRO A 77 -1.48 0.16 0.39
CA PRO A 77 -2.18 -0.80 1.25
C PRO A 77 -2.58 -0.21 2.60
N TRP A 78 -1.92 0.86 3.05
CA TRP A 78 -2.29 1.61 4.25
C TRP A 78 -3.50 2.53 4.07
N ARG A 79 -3.92 2.82 2.82
CA ARG A 79 -5.15 3.57 2.50
C ARG A 79 -6.35 2.62 2.38
N ILE A 80 -6.58 1.82 3.44
CA ILE A 80 -7.53 0.70 3.45
C ILE A 80 -8.95 1.13 3.03
N PHE A 81 -9.43 2.26 3.57
CA PHE A 81 -10.78 2.75 3.26
C PHE A 81 -10.96 3.13 1.80
N GLU A 82 -9.96 3.75 1.20
CA GLU A 82 -10.00 4.13 -0.22
C GLU A 82 -9.93 2.93 -1.15
N ARG A 83 -9.08 1.94 -0.83
CA ARG A 83 -9.06 0.65 -1.56
C ARG A 83 -10.44 -0.01 -1.53
N LEU A 84 -11.08 0.01 -0.38
CA LEU A 84 -12.41 -0.55 -0.20
C LEU A 84 -13.49 0.25 -0.94
N ASP A 85 -13.44 1.57 -0.86
CA ASP A 85 -14.36 2.47 -1.59
C ASP A 85 -14.23 2.27 -3.10
N PHE A 86 -13.00 2.15 -3.59
CA PHE A 86 -12.75 1.85 -4.99
C PHE A 86 -13.33 0.48 -5.39
N LEU A 87 -13.00 -0.58 -4.65
CA LEU A 87 -13.49 -1.93 -4.93
C LEU A 87 -15.02 -2.00 -4.93
N THR A 88 -15.67 -1.38 -3.94
CA THR A 88 -17.13 -1.38 -3.81
C THR A 88 -17.81 -0.50 -4.87
N SER A 89 -17.17 0.58 -5.31
CA SER A 89 -17.63 1.38 -6.45
C SER A 89 -17.58 0.58 -7.75
N ARG A 90 -16.48 -0.17 -7.99
CA ARG A 90 -16.37 -1.07 -9.16
C ARG A 90 -17.43 -2.17 -9.14
N ALA A 91 -17.69 -2.78 -7.98
CA ALA A 91 -18.76 -3.75 -7.83
C ALA A 91 -20.15 -3.11 -8.08
N ARG A 92 -20.37 -1.90 -7.58
CA ARG A 92 -21.61 -1.14 -7.82
C ARG A 92 -21.86 -0.93 -9.30
N GLU A 93 -20.85 -0.47 -10.04
CA GLU A 93 -20.92 -0.29 -11.50
C GLU A 93 -21.16 -1.61 -12.23
N ARG A 94 -20.40 -2.65 -11.90
CA ARG A 94 -20.45 -3.95 -12.59
C ARG A 94 -21.82 -4.63 -12.48
N TYR A 95 -22.42 -4.58 -11.29
CA TYR A 95 -23.65 -5.29 -10.97
C TYR A 95 -24.87 -4.37 -10.84
N ASP A 96 -24.76 -3.09 -11.20
CA ASP A 96 -25.83 -2.10 -11.04
C ASP A 96 -26.40 -2.10 -9.61
N LEU A 97 -25.52 -2.12 -8.60
CA LEU A 97 -25.95 -2.23 -7.20
C LEU A 97 -26.67 -0.96 -6.75
N THR A 98 -27.69 -1.14 -5.92
CA THR A 98 -28.28 -0.04 -5.14
C THR A 98 -27.28 0.46 -4.09
N ASP A 99 -27.47 1.69 -3.61
CA ASP A 99 -26.64 2.24 -2.52
C ASP A 99 -26.67 1.35 -1.27
N ALA A 100 -27.83 0.75 -0.97
CA ALA A 100 -27.99 -0.18 0.14
C ALA A 100 -27.18 -1.48 -0.06
N GLN A 101 -27.22 -2.07 -1.27
CA GLN A 101 -26.42 -3.26 -1.58
C GLN A 101 -24.91 -2.97 -1.52
N ALA A 102 -24.47 -1.84 -2.06
CA ALA A 102 -23.06 -1.43 -2.02
C ALA A 102 -22.58 -1.15 -0.59
N ALA A 103 -23.39 -0.47 0.23
CA ALA A 103 -23.10 -0.24 1.64
C ALA A 103 -23.01 -1.55 2.44
N ASN A 104 -23.92 -2.49 2.19
CA ASN A 104 -23.89 -3.82 2.81
C ASN A 104 -22.62 -4.60 2.43
N LEU A 105 -22.26 -4.62 1.14
CA LEU A 105 -21.01 -5.25 0.69
C LEU A 105 -19.79 -4.63 1.38
N LYS A 106 -19.72 -3.28 1.40
CA LYS A 106 -18.65 -2.55 2.08
C LYS A 106 -18.54 -2.94 3.55
N GLN A 107 -19.67 -2.94 4.27
CA GLN A 107 -19.72 -3.28 5.68
C GLN A 107 -19.30 -4.74 5.96
N SER A 108 -19.72 -5.69 5.11
CA SER A 108 -19.30 -7.09 5.22
C SER A 108 -17.79 -7.24 5.05
N ILE A 109 -17.19 -6.62 4.04
CA ILE A 109 -15.74 -6.65 3.82
C ILE A 109 -14.99 -6.03 5.01
N MET A 110 -15.46 -4.87 5.52
CA MET A 110 -14.84 -4.23 6.68
C MET A 110 -14.86 -5.10 7.92
N THR A 111 -16.00 -5.71 8.21
CA THR A 111 -16.20 -6.55 9.41
C THR A 111 -15.27 -7.76 9.38
N GLU A 112 -15.20 -8.44 8.25
CA GLU A 112 -14.32 -9.61 8.07
C GLU A 112 -12.84 -9.22 8.10
N THR A 113 -12.46 -8.13 7.44
CA THR A 113 -11.08 -7.63 7.44
C THR A 113 -10.63 -7.23 8.85
N ALA A 114 -11.47 -6.51 9.60
CA ALA A 114 -11.19 -6.14 10.98
C ALA A 114 -11.03 -7.37 11.87
N THR A 115 -11.84 -8.40 11.67
CA THR A 115 -11.76 -9.67 12.41
C THR A 115 -10.46 -10.42 12.11
N LEU A 116 -10.09 -10.53 10.82
CA LEU A 116 -8.82 -11.15 10.40
C LEU A 116 -7.64 -10.41 10.99
N PHE A 117 -7.61 -9.08 10.87
CA PHE A 117 -6.53 -8.28 11.42
C PHE A 117 -6.44 -8.42 12.94
N ALA A 118 -7.58 -8.34 13.65
CA ALA A 118 -7.59 -8.50 15.10
C ALA A 118 -7.00 -9.83 15.56
N ARG A 119 -7.34 -10.92 14.85
CA ARG A 119 -6.86 -12.27 15.15
C ARG A 119 -5.39 -12.49 14.80
N HIS A 120 -4.94 -11.93 13.67
CA HIS A 120 -3.63 -12.25 13.07
C HIS A 120 -2.60 -11.12 13.15
N ALA A 121 -2.93 -9.97 13.74
CA ALA A 121 -2.04 -8.83 13.89
C ALA A 121 -0.66 -9.18 14.47
N PRO A 122 -0.52 -10.04 15.51
CA PRO A 122 0.80 -10.39 16.05
C PRO A 122 1.71 -11.03 14.99
N THR A 123 1.18 -11.95 14.19
CA THR A 123 1.92 -12.61 13.11
C THR A 123 2.27 -11.62 12.00
N ILE A 124 1.31 -10.80 11.57
CA ILE A 124 1.50 -9.78 10.53
C ILE A 124 2.58 -8.78 10.94
N VAL A 125 2.48 -8.21 12.15
CA VAL A 125 3.45 -7.23 12.66
C VAL A 125 4.84 -7.85 12.81
N ARG A 126 4.93 -9.08 13.32
CA ARG A 126 6.22 -9.80 13.42
C ARG A 126 6.89 -9.93 12.05
N GLN A 127 6.15 -10.37 11.04
CA GLN A 127 6.69 -10.54 9.69
C GLN A 127 7.04 -9.21 9.02
N ILE A 128 6.21 -8.17 9.17
CA ILE A 128 6.50 -6.83 8.68
C ILE A 128 7.82 -6.33 9.27
N ASN A 129 8.01 -6.47 10.59
CA ASN A 129 9.24 -6.05 11.26
C ASN A 129 10.45 -6.86 10.79
N GLU A 130 10.29 -8.18 10.65
CA GLU A 130 11.36 -9.05 10.16
C GLU A 130 11.76 -8.73 8.72
N GLN A 131 10.79 -8.58 7.81
CA GLN A 131 11.03 -8.18 6.43
C GLN A 131 11.69 -6.80 6.37
N THR A 132 11.22 -5.85 7.17
CA THR A 132 11.83 -4.50 7.23
C THR A 132 13.27 -4.57 7.71
N ARG A 133 13.55 -5.33 8.76
CA ARG A 133 14.91 -5.52 9.31
C ARG A 133 15.83 -6.15 8.27
N LEU A 134 15.44 -7.31 7.70
CA LEU A 134 16.24 -7.99 6.69
C LEU A 134 16.49 -7.09 5.48
N ARG A 135 15.49 -6.34 5.03
CA ARG A 135 15.65 -5.40 3.92
C ARG A 135 16.69 -4.31 4.20
N LEU A 136 16.63 -3.68 5.38
CA LEU A 136 17.59 -2.65 5.77
C LEU A 136 19.03 -3.18 5.90
N GLU A 137 19.19 -4.49 6.13
CA GLU A 137 20.50 -5.15 6.24
C GLU A 137 21.01 -5.71 4.88
N ALA A 138 20.11 -5.95 3.91
CA ALA A 138 20.41 -6.70 2.68
C ALA A 138 21.01 -5.91 1.52
N GLU A 139 21.12 -4.58 1.63
CA GLU A 139 21.39 -3.67 0.50
C GLU A 139 22.60 -4.09 -0.36
N ASP A 140 23.64 -4.65 0.28
CA ASP A 140 24.85 -5.17 -0.39
C ASP A 140 25.22 -6.62 -0.01
N ASP A 141 24.33 -7.36 0.69
CA ASP A 141 24.65 -8.70 1.22
C ASP A 141 23.91 -9.81 0.45
N GLU A 142 24.63 -10.48 -0.46
CA GLU A 142 24.11 -11.64 -1.20
C GLU A 142 23.70 -12.82 -0.30
N GLY A 143 24.34 -12.97 0.87
CA GLY A 143 23.99 -13.98 1.86
C GLY A 143 22.63 -13.69 2.50
N LEU A 144 22.38 -12.43 2.85
CA LEU A 144 21.12 -12.00 3.46
C LEU A 144 19.96 -12.04 2.45
N MET A 145 20.24 -11.82 1.17
CA MET A 145 19.28 -12.06 0.08
C MET A 145 18.88 -13.54 -0.04
N LYS A 146 19.82 -14.48 0.12
CA LYS A 146 19.50 -15.93 0.18
C LYS A 146 18.71 -16.26 1.44
N GLU A 147 18.98 -15.58 2.56
CA GLU A 147 18.21 -15.74 3.80
C GLU A 147 16.76 -15.29 3.61
N ILE A 148 16.52 -14.13 2.98
CA ILE A 148 15.17 -13.65 2.63
C ILE A 148 14.44 -14.69 1.77
N GLN A 149 15.10 -15.25 0.76
CA GLN A 149 14.53 -16.32 -0.07
C GLN A 149 14.18 -17.57 0.74
N GLY A 150 15.08 -18.02 1.62
CA GLY A 150 14.83 -19.16 2.51
C GLY A 150 13.70 -18.90 3.51
N ASN A 151 13.49 -17.65 3.90
CA ASN A 151 12.43 -17.24 4.83
C ASN A 151 11.03 -17.22 4.21
N VAL A 152 10.89 -17.17 2.87
CA VAL A 152 9.58 -17.15 2.21
C VAL A 152 8.72 -18.35 2.62
N ALA A 153 9.28 -19.56 2.60
CA ALA A 153 8.55 -20.77 2.98
C ALA A 153 8.09 -20.72 4.45
N ARG A 154 8.96 -20.27 5.36
CA ARG A 154 8.60 -20.07 6.78
C ARG A 154 7.53 -19.00 6.93
N TRP A 155 7.62 -17.87 6.23
CA TRP A 155 6.60 -16.83 6.29
C TRP A 155 5.25 -17.30 5.76
N MET A 156 5.24 -18.13 4.72
CA MET A 156 4.04 -18.79 4.25
C MET A 156 3.47 -19.73 5.32
N GLN A 157 4.29 -20.57 5.95
CA GLN A 157 3.83 -21.46 7.04
C GLN A 157 3.23 -20.67 8.21
N ASP A 158 3.91 -19.63 8.65
CA ASP A 158 3.46 -18.74 9.73
C ASP A 158 2.12 -18.05 9.41
N THR A 159 1.86 -17.76 8.13
CA THR A 159 0.62 -17.09 7.67
C THR A 159 -0.47 -18.07 7.23
N GLU A 160 -0.28 -19.38 7.38
CA GLU A 160 -1.28 -20.39 7.00
C GLU A 160 -2.60 -20.24 7.74
N PRO A 161 -2.63 -20.00 9.06
CA PRO A 161 -3.88 -19.73 9.75
C PRO A 161 -4.60 -18.47 9.23
N LEU A 162 -3.85 -17.41 8.93
CA LEU A 162 -4.39 -16.18 8.35
C LEU A 162 -4.99 -16.44 6.97
N HIS A 163 -4.28 -17.16 6.12
CA HIS A 163 -4.74 -17.47 4.76
C HIS A 163 -6.04 -18.28 4.78
N ARG A 164 -6.11 -19.33 5.60
CA ARG A 164 -7.32 -20.15 5.75
C ARG A 164 -8.51 -19.30 6.22
N ASP A 165 -8.32 -18.53 7.28
CA ASP A 165 -9.37 -17.67 7.81
C ASP A 165 -9.82 -16.63 6.77
N ALA A 166 -8.88 -16.11 5.97
CA ALA A 166 -9.18 -15.17 4.89
C ALA A 166 -10.01 -15.82 3.77
N MET A 167 -9.74 -17.07 3.41
CA MET A 167 -10.54 -17.82 2.45
C MET A 167 -11.97 -18.08 2.96
N GLU A 168 -12.11 -18.44 4.24
CA GLU A 168 -13.42 -18.60 4.86
C GLU A 168 -14.20 -17.28 4.95
N ALA A 169 -13.52 -16.19 5.32
CA ALA A 169 -14.07 -14.85 5.35
C ALA A 169 -14.55 -14.41 3.95
N PHE A 170 -13.72 -14.63 2.94
CA PHE A 170 -14.05 -14.34 1.56
C PHE A 170 -15.29 -15.12 1.09
N ALA A 171 -15.40 -16.39 1.44
CA ALA A 171 -16.58 -17.20 1.16
C ALA A 171 -17.84 -16.67 1.86
N ARG A 172 -17.74 -16.22 3.12
CA ARG A 172 -18.85 -15.57 3.85
C ARG A 172 -19.29 -14.26 3.19
N VAL A 173 -18.35 -13.38 2.82
CA VAL A 173 -18.66 -12.12 2.11
C VAL A 173 -19.34 -12.42 0.79
N THR A 174 -18.81 -13.35 0.00
CA THR A 174 -19.36 -13.75 -1.30
C THR A 174 -20.77 -14.31 -1.17
N SER A 175 -21.01 -15.19 -0.20
CA SER A 175 -22.34 -15.76 0.06
C SER A 175 -23.36 -14.70 0.51
N ALA A 176 -22.94 -13.79 1.41
CA ALA A 176 -23.78 -12.68 1.85
C ALA A 176 -24.11 -11.72 0.70
N PHE A 177 -23.11 -11.41 -0.13
CA PHE A 177 -23.28 -10.56 -1.32
C PHE A 177 -24.28 -11.18 -2.29
N GLU A 178 -24.06 -12.44 -2.70
CA GLU A 178 -24.94 -13.17 -3.62
C GLU A 178 -26.38 -13.25 -3.11
N SER A 179 -26.57 -13.46 -1.80
CA SER A 179 -27.90 -13.53 -1.19
C SER A 179 -28.69 -12.23 -1.33
N GLY A 180 -28.00 -11.08 -1.37
CA GLY A 180 -28.60 -9.76 -1.54
C GLY A 180 -28.84 -9.32 -2.98
N LEU A 181 -28.49 -10.13 -3.99
CA LEU A 181 -28.62 -9.79 -5.41
C LEU A 181 -29.98 -10.17 -6.02
N THR A 182 -30.44 -9.41 -7.03
CA THR A 182 -31.57 -9.79 -7.89
C THR A 182 -31.20 -10.99 -8.79
N PRO A 183 -32.17 -11.67 -9.43
CA PRO A 183 -31.88 -12.76 -10.36
C PRO A 183 -30.92 -12.38 -11.50
N GLU A 184 -31.08 -11.19 -12.08
CA GLU A 184 -30.24 -10.68 -13.17
C GLU A 184 -28.81 -10.38 -12.69
N GLN A 185 -28.69 -9.78 -11.51
CA GLN A 185 -27.39 -9.53 -10.87
C GLN A 185 -26.68 -10.85 -10.52
N LYS A 186 -27.42 -11.86 -10.03
CA LYS A 186 -26.89 -13.21 -9.76
C LYS A 186 -26.35 -13.87 -11.02
N GLN A 187 -26.99 -13.67 -12.17
CA GLN A 187 -26.50 -14.21 -13.44
C GLN A 187 -25.15 -13.58 -13.84
N LYS A 188 -25.01 -12.25 -13.71
CA LYS A 188 -23.72 -11.56 -13.91
C LYS A 188 -22.66 -12.07 -12.93
N PHE A 189 -23.02 -12.10 -11.64
CA PHE A 189 -22.14 -12.54 -10.58
C PHE A 189 -21.66 -13.99 -10.74
N ALA A 190 -22.52 -14.90 -11.23
CA ALA A 190 -22.13 -16.28 -11.48
C ALA A 190 -21.03 -16.40 -12.55
N ALA A 191 -21.00 -15.51 -13.54
CA ALA A 191 -19.92 -15.47 -14.53
C ALA A 191 -18.61 -15.02 -13.88
N ASP A 192 -18.64 -13.93 -13.10
CA ASP A 192 -17.47 -13.36 -12.42
C ASP A 192 -16.94 -14.28 -11.28
N ARG A 193 -17.83 -15.02 -10.62
CA ARG A 193 -17.49 -16.01 -9.61
C ARG A 193 -16.60 -17.12 -10.14
N ARG A 194 -16.79 -17.54 -11.40
CA ARG A 194 -15.88 -18.52 -12.02
C ARG A 194 -14.46 -17.99 -12.10
N MET A 195 -14.28 -16.69 -12.36
CA MET A 195 -12.95 -16.08 -12.37
C MET A 195 -12.37 -16.01 -10.95
N ILE A 196 -13.18 -15.66 -9.95
CA ILE A 196 -12.78 -15.74 -8.55
C ILE A 196 -12.30 -17.16 -8.17
N ASP A 197 -13.00 -18.19 -8.60
CA ASP A 197 -12.63 -19.59 -8.37
C ASP A 197 -11.34 -19.99 -9.13
N LYS A 198 -11.10 -19.44 -10.33
CA LYS A 198 -9.82 -19.61 -11.06
C LYS A 198 -8.67 -19.00 -10.25
N LEU A 199 -8.81 -17.75 -9.82
CA LEU A 199 -7.79 -17.03 -9.05
C LEU A 199 -7.48 -17.69 -7.71
N THR A 200 -8.52 -18.16 -7.03
CA THR A 200 -8.39 -18.86 -5.75
C THR A 200 -7.56 -20.13 -5.91
N ARG A 201 -7.93 -21.01 -6.85
CA ARG A 201 -7.20 -22.25 -7.10
C ARG A 201 -5.76 -22.00 -7.52
N HIS A 202 -5.52 -20.99 -8.35
CA HIS A 202 -4.17 -20.61 -8.74
C HIS A 202 -3.33 -20.14 -7.53
N GLY A 203 -3.89 -19.25 -6.70
CA GLY A 203 -3.22 -18.78 -5.49
C GLY A 203 -2.93 -19.90 -4.49
N GLU A 204 -3.88 -20.81 -4.28
CA GLU A 204 -3.71 -22.00 -3.43
C GLU A 204 -2.60 -22.92 -3.97
N GLN A 205 -2.52 -23.12 -5.30
CA GLN A 205 -1.45 -23.90 -5.92
C GLN A 205 -0.08 -23.26 -5.68
N LEU A 206 0.08 -21.97 -6.01
CA LEU A 206 1.34 -21.24 -5.80
C LEU A 206 1.78 -21.27 -4.33
N ARG A 207 0.80 -21.13 -3.43
CA ARG A 207 1.04 -21.21 -1.98
C ARG A 207 1.46 -22.61 -1.56
N ALA A 208 0.82 -23.66 -2.05
CA ALA A 208 1.19 -25.04 -1.74
C ALA A 208 2.61 -25.37 -2.21
N GLU A 209 3.02 -24.85 -3.38
CA GLU A 209 4.39 -24.95 -3.87
C GLU A 209 5.38 -24.21 -2.95
N GLY A 210 5.06 -22.98 -2.55
CA GLY A 210 5.88 -22.20 -1.63
C GLY A 210 6.02 -22.82 -0.22
N LEU A 211 4.93 -23.37 0.34
CA LEU A 211 4.95 -24.12 1.61
C LEU A 211 5.84 -25.36 1.54
N ALA A 212 5.96 -25.97 0.36
CA ALA A 212 6.84 -27.10 0.10
C ALA A 212 8.29 -26.68 -0.24
N GLY A 213 8.63 -25.40 -0.09
CA GLY A 213 9.96 -24.86 -0.40
C GLY A 213 10.26 -24.76 -1.89
N ARG A 214 9.25 -24.89 -2.75
CA ARG A 214 9.36 -24.76 -4.21
C ARG A 214 8.85 -23.41 -4.70
N PHE A 215 9.14 -22.35 -3.95
CA PHE A 215 8.79 -20.99 -4.37
C PHE A 215 9.54 -20.64 -5.66
N ASP A 216 8.78 -20.27 -6.69
CA ASP A 216 9.30 -19.82 -7.97
C ASP A 216 8.75 -18.42 -8.30
N PRO A 217 9.58 -17.36 -8.30
CA PRO A 217 9.13 -16.02 -8.64
C PRO A 217 8.43 -15.93 -10.00
N GLU A 218 8.86 -16.74 -10.96
CA GLU A 218 8.27 -16.72 -12.30
C GLU A 218 6.82 -17.14 -12.27
N ALA A 219 6.47 -18.15 -11.48
CA ALA A 219 5.08 -18.57 -11.26
C ALA A 219 4.20 -17.44 -10.71
N TRP A 220 4.79 -16.47 -9.99
CA TRP A 220 4.13 -15.26 -9.48
C TRP A 220 4.20 -14.06 -10.44
N GLY A 221 4.68 -14.26 -11.66
CA GLY A 221 4.80 -13.21 -12.69
C GLY A 221 6.02 -12.31 -12.57
N MET A 222 6.97 -12.63 -11.68
CA MET A 222 8.22 -11.89 -11.49
C MET A 222 9.38 -12.66 -12.12
N SER A 223 10.26 -12.01 -12.88
CA SER A 223 11.55 -12.63 -13.20
C SER A 223 12.38 -12.79 -11.92
N ARG A 224 13.42 -13.64 -11.94
CA ARG A 224 14.31 -13.78 -10.78
C ARG A 224 15.08 -12.49 -10.50
N GLU A 225 15.52 -11.81 -11.55
CA GLU A 225 16.18 -10.51 -11.46
C GLU A 225 15.23 -9.46 -10.90
N GLU A 226 13.99 -9.45 -11.36
CA GLU A 226 12.96 -8.53 -10.86
C GLU A 226 12.60 -8.80 -9.41
N PHE A 227 12.47 -10.07 -8.99
CA PHE A 227 12.24 -10.42 -7.60
C PHE A 227 13.41 -9.98 -6.71
N THR A 228 14.64 -10.18 -7.19
CA THR A 228 15.86 -9.72 -6.51
C THR A 228 15.93 -8.19 -6.47
N GLY A 229 15.58 -7.51 -7.56
CA GLY A 229 15.54 -6.06 -7.67
C GLY A 229 14.46 -5.45 -6.79
N TRP A 230 13.25 -6.02 -6.76
CA TRP A 230 12.15 -5.64 -5.89
C TRP A 230 12.54 -5.72 -4.41
N LEU A 231 13.27 -6.78 -4.02
CA LEU A 231 13.82 -6.91 -2.67
C LEU A 231 14.87 -5.83 -2.33
N ARG A 232 15.59 -5.28 -3.33
CA ARG A 232 16.61 -4.23 -3.15
C ARG A 232 16.04 -2.80 -3.22
N GLU A 233 15.17 -2.49 -4.17
CA GLU A 233 14.61 -1.14 -4.39
C GLU A 233 13.78 -0.64 -3.20
N ILE A 234 13.05 -1.56 -2.55
CA ILE A 234 12.31 -1.28 -1.32
C ILE A 234 13.26 -0.91 -0.17
N SER A 235 14.49 -1.42 -0.16
CA SER A 235 15.49 -1.12 0.88
C SER A 235 16.12 0.27 0.72
N LEU A 236 16.36 0.71 -0.52
CA LEU A 236 17.08 1.96 -0.85
C LEU A 236 16.36 3.23 -0.39
N HIS A 237 15.04 3.20 -0.24
CA HIS A 237 14.21 4.36 0.08
C HIS A 237 13.82 4.45 1.57
N GLY A 238 14.37 3.58 2.41
CA GLY A 238 14.12 3.59 3.86
C GLY A 238 14.68 4.84 4.55
N PRO A 239 14.01 5.35 5.61
CA PRO A 239 14.43 6.57 6.32
C PRO A 239 15.80 6.49 7.03
N GLY A 240 16.44 5.31 7.05
CA GLY A 240 17.73 5.04 7.70
C GLY A 240 18.98 5.28 6.85
N ASN A 241 18.88 5.30 5.52
CA ASN A 241 20.06 5.33 4.64
C ASN A 241 20.64 6.72 4.35
N ALA A 242 20.02 7.78 4.87
CA ALA A 242 20.58 9.14 4.78
C ALA A 242 21.81 9.40 5.69
N ARG A 243 22.42 8.37 6.32
CA ARG A 243 23.46 8.56 7.36
C ARG A 243 24.73 7.71 7.26
N ARG A 244 24.93 6.85 6.24
CA ARG A 244 26.11 5.95 6.19
C ARG A 244 27.05 6.11 4.99
N GLY A 245 27.07 7.27 4.36
CA GLY A 245 28.11 7.63 3.39
C GLY A 245 29.01 8.77 3.89
N GLU A 246 30.01 8.47 4.70
CA GLU A 246 31.15 9.39 4.89
C GLU A 246 31.99 9.37 3.61
N GLY A 247 31.87 10.38 2.75
CA GLY A 247 32.90 10.64 1.72
C GLY A 247 32.43 11.15 0.37
N ALA A 248 31.16 11.06 0.02
CA ALA A 248 30.63 11.68 -1.19
C ALA A 248 29.29 12.33 -0.88
N VAL A 249 29.27 13.67 -0.86
CA VAL A 249 28.04 14.47 -0.75
C VAL A 249 27.31 14.40 -2.09
N ALA A 250 26.85 13.20 -2.48
CA ALA A 250 25.74 13.11 -3.40
C ALA A 250 24.56 13.71 -2.65
N ALA A 251 24.12 14.89 -3.07
CA ALA A 251 22.96 15.55 -2.47
C ALA A 251 21.81 14.54 -2.47
N ALA A 252 21.36 14.14 -1.27
CA ALA A 252 20.25 13.22 -1.14
C ALA A 252 19.09 13.74 -2.02
N PRO A 253 18.46 12.87 -2.82
CA PRO A 253 17.35 13.30 -3.65
C PRO A 253 16.30 13.97 -2.75
N PRO A 254 15.69 15.08 -3.22
CA PRO A 254 14.72 15.80 -2.41
C PRO A 254 13.60 14.84 -1.98
N ARG A 255 13.18 14.94 -0.72
CA ARG A 255 12.11 14.10 -0.14
C ARG A 255 10.75 14.26 -0.82
N TRP A 256 10.64 15.22 -1.73
CA TRP A 256 9.45 15.51 -2.50
C TRP A 256 9.82 15.66 -3.97
N LEU A 257 8.90 15.25 -4.84
CA LEU A 257 9.02 15.35 -6.28
C LEU A 257 7.91 16.28 -6.79
N ALA A 258 8.30 17.32 -7.54
CA ALA A 258 7.36 18.32 -8.05
C ALA A 258 6.23 17.70 -8.90
N HIS A 259 6.51 16.60 -9.59
CA HIS A 259 5.57 15.91 -10.46
C HIS A 259 4.72 14.83 -9.74
N VAL A 260 4.92 14.61 -8.43
CA VAL A 260 4.20 13.58 -7.65
C VAL A 260 3.44 14.24 -6.49
N PRO A 261 2.13 14.55 -6.64
CA PRO A 261 1.34 15.28 -5.66
C PRO A 261 1.31 14.66 -4.26
N SER A 262 1.34 13.32 -4.17
CA SER A 262 1.38 12.58 -2.90
C SER A 262 2.60 12.96 -2.03
N THR A 263 3.70 13.40 -2.65
CA THR A 263 4.92 13.80 -1.94
C THR A 263 4.95 15.27 -1.49
N TRP A 264 4.00 16.10 -1.95
CA TRP A 264 3.99 17.55 -1.65
C TRP A 264 3.76 17.85 -0.17
N ARG A 265 3.18 16.92 0.59
CA ARG A 265 3.08 17.02 2.06
C ARG A 265 4.45 17.22 2.71
N TYR A 266 5.47 16.50 2.26
CA TYR A 266 6.82 16.63 2.81
C TYR A 266 7.42 18.02 2.54
N TYR A 267 7.08 18.64 1.41
CA TYR A 267 7.48 20.01 1.12
C TYR A 267 6.79 21.02 2.05
N VAL A 268 5.50 20.83 2.32
CA VAL A 268 4.73 21.68 3.24
C VAL A 268 5.26 21.54 4.67
N GLU A 269 5.53 20.31 5.13
CA GLU A 269 6.15 20.05 6.43
C GLU A 269 7.51 20.75 6.56
N ASP A 270 8.39 20.61 5.55
CA ASP A 270 9.68 21.32 5.51
C ASP A 270 9.49 22.84 5.55
N ALA A 271 8.58 23.39 4.76
CA ALA A 271 8.30 24.83 4.74
C ALA A 271 7.78 25.33 6.09
N THR A 272 6.85 24.61 6.72
CA THR A 272 6.29 24.98 8.03
C THR A 272 7.36 25.00 9.11
N GLN A 273 8.28 24.02 9.09
CA GLN A 273 9.40 23.95 10.02
C GLN A 273 10.44 25.05 9.74
N ARG A 274 10.87 25.18 8.48
CA ARG A 274 11.89 26.14 8.06
C ARG A 274 11.48 27.59 8.33
N PHE A 275 10.22 27.93 8.08
CA PHE A 275 9.70 29.28 8.27
C PHE A 275 9.07 29.49 9.65
N SER A 276 9.08 28.46 10.52
CA SER A 276 8.45 28.50 11.85
C SER A 276 7.01 29.00 11.78
N PHE A 277 6.20 28.38 10.92
CA PHE A 277 4.78 28.73 10.79
C PHE A 277 4.05 28.51 12.11
N ASP A 278 3.19 29.45 12.49
CA ASP A 278 2.29 29.27 13.60
C ASP A 278 1.07 28.39 13.24
N ALA A 279 0.21 28.12 14.21
CA ALA A 279 -0.96 27.25 14.01
C ALA A 279 -1.91 27.75 12.91
N ALA A 280 -2.06 29.07 12.73
CA ALA A 280 -2.93 29.63 11.70
C ALA A 280 -2.30 29.48 10.31
N GLN A 281 -0.99 29.73 10.20
CA GLN A 281 -0.22 29.53 8.97
C GLN A 281 -0.16 28.05 8.57
N ILE A 282 0.02 27.13 9.53
CA ILE A 282 -0.01 25.67 9.27
C ILE A 282 -1.37 25.26 8.70
N LYS A 283 -2.47 25.69 9.34
CA LYS A 283 -3.82 25.39 8.83
C LYS A 283 -4.05 25.92 7.43
N ALA A 284 -3.55 27.13 7.12
CA ALA A 284 -3.63 27.69 5.78
C ALA A 284 -2.78 26.89 4.77
N ALA A 285 -1.58 26.47 5.18
CA ALA A 285 -0.69 25.64 4.37
C ALA A 285 -1.32 24.27 4.01
N ASP A 286 -1.95 23.61 4.98
CA ASP A 286 -2.67 22.36 4.77
C ASP A 286 -3.85 22.53 3.80
N SER A 287 -4.59 23.65 3.93
CA SER A 287 -5.68 23.96 3.00
C SER A 287 -5.18 24.21 1.58
N ILE A 288 -4.03 24.88 1.42
CA ILE A 288 -3.40 25.10 0.10
C ILE A 288 -2.95 23.75 -0.49
N LEU A 289 -2.32 22.90 0.32
CA LEU A 289 -1.89 21.56 -0.10
C LEU A 289 -3.07 20.72 -0.59
N ALA A 290 -4.14 20.65 0.20
CA ALA A 290 -5.32 19.85 -0.15
C ALA A 290 -5.95 20.29 -1.49
N GLU A 291 -6.14 21.60 -1.69
CA GLU A 291 -6.69 22.16 -2.93
C GLU A 291 -5.82 21.84 -4.14
N LEU A 292 -4.51 22.11 -4.04
CA LEU A 292 -3.59 21.97 -5.18
C LEU A 292 -3.31 20.51 -5.51
N ALA A 293 -3.19 19.64 -4.50
CA ALA A 293 -3.01 18.20 -4.70
C ALA A 293 -4.25 17.58 -5.39
N GLU A 294 -5.47 17.92 -4.95
CA GLU A 294 -6.70 17.44 -5.59
C GLU A 294 -6.79 17.88 -7.07
N ARG A 295 -6.39 19.12 -7.38
CA ARG A 295 -6.33 19.60 -8.77
C ARG A 295 -5.29 18.87 -9.60
N ALA A 296 -4.13 18.56 -9.02
CA ALA A 296 -3.09 17.80 -9.68
C ALA A 296 -3.53 16.36 -9.93
N ASP A 297 -4.16 15.70 -8.96
CA ASP A 297 -4.68 14.33 -9.09
C ASP A 297 -5.74 14.23 -10.19
N ARG A 298 -6.68 15.19 -10.25
CA ARG A 298 -7.67 15.28 -11.35
C ARG A 298 -7.00 15.40 -12.71
N HIS A 299 -5.95 16.21 -12.82
CA HIS A 299 -5.21 16.38 -14.07
C HIS A 299 -4.46 15.11 -14.45
N LEU A 300 -3.77 14.46 -13.50
CA LEU A 300 -3.09 13.19 -13.72
C LEU A 300 -4.06 12.10 -14.20
N LEU A 301 -5.24 12.01 -13.58
CA LEU A 301 -6.28 11.08 -14.00
C LEU A 301 -6.75 11.36 -15.44
N ALA A 302 -6.96 12.63 -15.80
CA ALA A 302 -7.34 13.03 -17.15
C ALA A 302 -6.25 12.73 -18.20
N GLN A 303 -4.96 12.79 -17.80
CA GLN A 303 -3.82 12.51 -18.67
C GLN A 303 -3.33 11.06 -18.63
N ARG A 304 -3.96 10.17 -17.85
CA ARG A 304 -3.50 8.78 -17.64
C ARG A 304 -3.15 8.06 -18.94
N LYS A 305 -4.07 8.07 -19.92
CA LYS A 305 -3.86 7.42 -21.23
C LYS A 305 -2.66 7.96 -22.00
N VAL A 306 -2.38 9.26 -21.90
CA VAL A 306 -1.23 9.88 -22.56
C VAL A 306 0.05 9.43 -21.85
N LEU A 307 0.09 9.58 -20.52
CA LEU A 307 1.24 9.24 -19.69
C LEU A 307 1.61 7.76 -19.73
N ASP A 308 0.63 6.86 -19.91
CA ASP A 308 0.86 5.43 -20.07
C ASP A 308 1.69 5.10 -21.32
N THR A 309 1.65 5.95 -22.35
CA THR A 309 2.45 5.78 -23.58
C THR A 309 3.86 6.37 -23.49
N VAL A 310 4.14 7.14 -22.43
CA VAL A 310 5.43 7.80 -22.21
C VAL A 310 6.32 6.89 -21.37
N ASP A 311 7.59 6.75 -21.77
CA ASP A 311 8.63 6.07 -20.98
C ASP A 311 8.63 6.62 -19.53
N PRO A 312 8.50 5.76 -18.50
CA PRO A 312 8.56 6.16 -17.10
C PRO A 312 9.68 7.13 -16.75
N ALA A 313 10.89 6.95 -17.31
CA ALA A 313 12.04 7.82 -17.05
C ALA A 313 11.86 9.24 -17.63
N ALA A 314 11.03 9.39 -18.66
CA ALA A 314 10.75 10.66 -19.32
C ALA A 314 9.46 11.33 -18.84
N ARG A 315 8.62 10.65 -18.05
CA ARG A 315 7.31 11.17 -17.62
C ARG A 315 7.44 12.49 -16.86
N ALA A 316 8.42 12.59 -15.95
CA ALA A 316 8.60 13.76 -15.10
C ALA A 316 8.82 15.08 -15.88
N SER A 317 9.34 15.01 -17.11
CA SER A 317 9.60 16.14 -18.00
C SER A 317 8.64 16.24 -19.19
N HIS A 318 7.68 15.32 -19.31
CA HIS A 318 6.73 15.29 -20.41
C HIS A 318 5.76 16.49 -20.36
N GLU A 319 5.32 16.98 -21.53
CA GLU A 319 4.43 18.16 -21.62
C GLU A 319 3.11 17.97 -20.83
N ALA A 320 2.56 16.76 -20.83
CA ALA A 320 1.36 16.42 -20.07
C ALA A 320 1.50 16.65 -18.54
N MET A 321 2.74 16.67 -18.02
CA MET A 321 3.02 16.96 -16.60
C MET A 321 3.13 18.45 -16.28
N LYS A 322 3.22 19.33 -17.29
CA LYS A 322 3.41 20.77 -17.07
C LYS A 322 2.37 21.39 -16.13
N PRO A 323 1.05 21.10 -16.24
CA PRO A 323 0.08 21.66 -15.29
C PRO A 323 0.29 21.21 -13.84
N VAL A 324 0.79 19.99 -13.60
CA VAL A 324 1.12 19.50 -12.26
C VAL A 324 2.32 20.25 -11.70
N LEU A 325 3.35 20.47 -12.52
CA LEU A 325 4.53 21.26 -12.15
C LEU A 325 4.16 22.72 -11.85
N ASP A 326 3.29 23.32 -12.65
CA ASP A 326 2.79 24.69 -12.42
C ASP A 326 1.99 24.77 -11.11
N LEU A 327 1.20 23.75 -10.78
CA LEU A 327 0.51 23.65 -9.49
C LEU A 327 1.48 23.52 -8.32
N PHE A 328 2.60 22.81 -8.47
CA PHE A 328 3.64 22.75 -7.43
C PHE A 328 4.34 24.11 -7.24
N GLU A 329 4.64 24.83 -8.33
CA GLU A 329 5.19 26.19 -8.22
C GLU A 329 4.19 27.17 -7.58
N SER A 330 2.89 26.97 -7.83
CA SER A 330 1.82 27.69 -7.13
C SER A 330 1.79 27.37 -5.63
N LEU A 331 1.98 26.10 -5.24
CA LEU A 331 2.12 25.70 -3.83
C LEU A 331 3.27 26.46 -3.18
N LYS A 332 4.46 26.43 -3.79
CA LYS A 332 5.66 27.15 -3.29
C LYS A 332 5.38 28.64 -3.09
N THR A 333 4.78 29.28 -4.09
CA THR A 333 4.46 30.72 -4.07
C THR A 333 3.45 31.05 -2.98
N ARG A 334 2.39 30.24 -2.82
CA ARG A 334 1.35 30.47 -1.81
C ARG A 334 1.88 30.23 -0.39
N LEU A 335 2.75 29.23 -0.18
CA LEU A 335 3.40 29.04 1.11
C LEU A 335 4.34 30.20 1.44
N ASP A 336 5.10 30.71 0.46
CA ASP A 336 5.95 31.89 0.67
C ASP A 336 5.15 33.14 1.07
N ALA A 337 3.96 33.31 0.48
CA ALA A 337 3.04 34.39 0.82
C ALA A 337 2.48 34.30 2.25
N LEU A 338 2.46 33.11 2.87
CA LEU A 338 2.04 32.97 4.27
C LEU A 338 3.04 33.57 5.26
N LYS A 339 4.31 33.77 4.87
CA LYS A 339 5.34 34.32 5.75
C LYS A 339 4.98 35.73 6.24
N ARG A 340 5.12 35.97 7.54
CA ARG A 340 5.11 37.30 8.15
C ARG A 340 6.35 38.09 7.73
N ARG A 341 6.30 39.42 7.85
CA ARG A 341 7.47 40.29 7.57
C ARG A 341 8.72 39.82 8.33
N GLU A 342 8.58 39.54 9.62
CA GLU A 342 9.66 39.03 10.47
C GLU A 342 10.28 37.71 9.97
N GLN A 343 9.47 36.83 9.36
CA GLN A 343 9.92 35.57 8.77
C GLN A 343 10.58 35.75 7.39
N LYS A 344 10.33 36.88 6.71
CA LYS A 344 10.96 37.21 5.42
C LYS A 344 12.33 37.85 5.60
N ASP A 345 12.48 38.63 6.67
CA ASP A 345 13.70 39.40 6.93
C ASP A 345 14.75 38.63 7.73
N ASP A 346 14.43 37.43 8.24
CA ASP A 346 15.39 36.55 8.92
C ASP A 346 16.29 35.85 7.89
N PRO A 347 17.58 36.24 7.74
CA PRO A 347 18.49 35.60 6.78
C PRO A 347 18.77 34.14 7.13
N SER A 348 18.49 33.71 8.37
CA SER A 348 18.62 32.31 8.78
C SER A 348 17.45 31.42 8.33
N SER A 349 16.36 32.02 7.81
CA SER A 349 15.20 31.28 7.27
C SER A 349 15.46 30.59 5.92
N GLY A 350 16.57 30.92 5.24
CA GLY A 350 16.95 30.34 3.94
C GLY A 350 17.90 29.14 4.03
N THR A 351 18.59 28.93 5.16
CA THR A 351 19.53 27.82 5.34
C THR A 351 18.85 26.72 6.15
N PRO A 352 18.77 25.47 5.65
CA PRO A 352 18.24 24.36 6.43
C PRO A 352 18.98 24.30 7.76
N ARG A 353 18.29 24.54 8.89
CA ARG A 353 18.94 24.40 10.20
C ARG A 353 19.43 22.96 10.31
N PRO A 354 20.74 22.73 10.56
CA PRO A 354 21.21 21.39 10.84
C PRO A 354 20.37 20.86 12.00
N ARG A 355 19.76 19.69 11.83
CA ARG A 355 18.99 19.06 12.90
C ARG A 355 19.87 19.03 14.15
N PRO A 356 19.36 19.34 15.35
CA PRO A 356 20.10 19.12 16.57
C PRO A 356 20.53 17.65 16.54
N GLY A 357 21.83 17.42 16.38
CA GLY A 357 22.40 16.09 16.49
C GLY A 357 21.93 15.57 17.83
N GLY A 358 21.22 14.43 17.84
CA GLY A 358 20.89 13.75 19.07
C GLY A 358 22.21 13.57 19.80
N GLY A 359 22.38 14.31 20.90
CA GLY A 359 23.54 14.20 21.74
C GLY A 359 23.64 12.75 22.15
N THR A 360 24.68 12.08 21.66
CA THR A 360 25.06 10.77 22.17
C THR A 360 25.44 10.97 23.65
N PRO A 361 24.82 10.26 24.59
CA PRO A 361 25.34 10.19 25.97
C PRO A 361 26.71 9.50 26.01
#